data_AF-A0A362X2G4-F1
#
_entry.id   AF-A0A362X2G4-F1
#
_cell.length_a   1.000
_cell.length_b   1.000
_cell.length_c   1.000
_cell.angle_alpha   90.00
_cell.angle_beta   90.00
_cell.angle_gamma   90.00
#
_symmetry.space_group_name_H-M   'P 1'
#
loop_
_entity.id
_entity.type
_entity.pdbx_description
1 polymer ?
#
loop_
_entity_poly.entity_id
_entity_poly.type
_entity_poly.pdbx_seq_one_letter_code
_entity_poly.pdbx_strand_id
1 'polypeptide(L)'
;MKNSIFLHFIIALISFTCLSQTVKGIDYISPFHDGLAAVKKGNMWGFINTEGDLVINFRDDLVTTDFKSQNYPIFKNNRCLISDKKEGITYFGYINKSGETIIKPVFLNASNFKDDTALVILVVKDTIGHNDILNKTVISHNYFEVLINTEGETTHYLTPNPKHITLSKNFVKQPPQFTTQLLSDNLFAVWTDDEKWVIKKLE
;
A
#
# COMPACT_ATOMS: atom_id res chain seq x y z
N MET A 1 -41.66 -26.67 29.73
CA MET A 1 -41.25 -25.74 28.65
C MET A 1 -40.34 -24.59 29.10
N LYS A 2 -40.50 -24.02 30.31
CA LYS A 2 -39.65 -22.90 30.79
C LYS A 2 -38.16 -23.22 30.97
N ASN A 3 -37.80 -24.45 31.37
CA ASN A 3 -36.40 -24.82 31.62
C ASN A 3 -35.58 -25.05 30.33
N SER A 4 -36.24 -25.35 29.19
CA SER A 4 -35.56 -25.52 27.90
C SER A 4 -35.11 -24.20 27.29
N ILE A 5 -35.88 -23.13 27.50
CA ILE A 5 -35.57 -21.78 27.00
C ILE A 5 -34.34 -21.23 27.72
N PHE A 6 -34.23 -21.46 29.02
CA PHE A 6 -33.08 -21.04 29.82
C PHE A 6 -31.78 -21.73 29.38
N LEU A 7 -31.84 -23.02 29.02
CA LEU A 7 -30.69 -23.77 28.51
C LEU A 7 -30.21 -23.26 27.14
N HIS A 8 -31.14 -22.92 26.23
CA HIS A 8 -30.78 -22.32 24.93
C HIS A 8 -30.19 -20.92 25.10
N PHE A 9 -30.68 -20.15 26.08
CA PHE A 9 -30.15 -18.82 26.41
C PHE A 9 -28.72 -18.91 26.96
N ILE A 10 -28.43 -19.91 27.78
CA ILE A 10 -27.08 -20.18 28.30
C ILE A 10 -26.13 -20.64 27.19
N ILE A 11 -26.58 -21.50 26.26
CA ILE A 11 -25.76 -21.94 25.11
C ILE A 11 -25.47 -20.78 24.15
N ALA A 12 -26.42 -19.85 23.97
CA ALA A 12 -26.20 -18.62 23.20
C ALA A 12 -25.20 -17.67 23.88
N LEU A 13 -25.21 -17.59 25.22
CA LEU A 13 -24.22 -16.83 26.01
C LEU A 13 -22.82 -17.47 25.99
N ILE A 14 -22.73 -18.80 25.98
CA ILE A 14 -21.45 -19.54 25.90
C ILE A 14 -20.81 -19.36 24.51
N SER A 15 -21.62 -19.17 23.45
CA SER A 15 -21.10 -18.84 22.11
C SER A 15 -20.39 -17.48 22.06
N PHE A 16 -20.57 -16.65 23.09
CA PHE A 16 -19.95 -15.33 23.23
C PHE A 16 -18.70 -15.33 24.12
N THR A 17 -18.21 -16.50 24.56
CA THR A 17 -16.89 -16.55 25.20
C THR A 17 -15.84 -16.19 24.17
N CYS A 18 -15.38 -14.94 24.25
CA CYS A 18 -14.21 -14.42 23.57
C CYS A 18 -13.04 -15.38 23.81
N LEU A 19 -12.73 -16.21 22.82
CA LEU A 19 -11.49 -16.98 22.79
C LEU A 19 -10.39 -15.95 22.55
N SER A 20 -9.89 -15.32 23.61
CA SER A 20 -8.69 -14.50 23.51
C SER A 20 -7.55 -15.40 23.03
N GLN A 21 -7.18 -15.24 21.76
CA GLN A 21 -6.11 -16.03 21.18
C GLN A 21 -4.78 -15.44 21.67
N THR A 22 -4.08 -16.16 22.54
CA THR A 22 -2.73 -15.75 22.94
C THR A 22 -1.79 -15.90 21.74
N VAL A 23 -1.37 -14.78 21.14
CA VAL A 23 -0.36 -14.77 20.07
C VAL A 23 1.03 -14.94 20.69
N LYS A 24 1.69 -16.07 20.40
CA LYS A 24 3.02 -16.43 20.95
C LYS A 24 4.11 -16.39 19.88
N GLY A 25 5.35 -16.18 20.34
CA GLY A 25 6.54 -16.16 19.49
C GLY A 25 6.60 -14.91 18.62
N ILE A 26 6.36 -13.75 19.23
CA ILE A 26 6.45 -12.45 18.60
C ILE A 26 7.83 -11.86 18.88
N ASP A 27 8.53 -11.46 17.83
CA ASP A 27 9.87 -10.88 17.91
C ASP A 27 9.83 -9.37 18.12
N TYR A 28 8.77 -8.72 17.64
CA TYR A 28 8.59 -7.28 17.72
C TYR A 28 7.10 -6.89 17.69
N ILE A 29 6.73 -5.83 18.41
CA ILE A 29 5.40 -5.24 18.42
C ILE A 29 5.55 -3.72 18.24
N SER A 30 4.84 -3.14 17.26
CA SER A 30 4.82 -1.70 17.04
C SER A 30 3.82 -0.99 17.96
N PRO A 31 3.91 0.34 18.12
CA PRO A 31 2.79 1.15 18.58
C PRO A 31 1.55 0.97 17.69
N PHE A 32 0.37 1.30 18.24
CA PHE A 32 -0.89 1.30 17.49
C PHE A 32 -0.96 2.47 16.51
N HIS A 33 -1.36 2.18 15.28
CA HIS A 33 -1.68 3.13 14.22
C HIS A 33 -3.03 2.75 13.62
N ASP A 34 -3.96 3.71 13.53
CA ASP A 34 -5.34 3.47 13.10
C ASP A 34 -6.03 2.30 13.87
N GLY A 35 -5.68 2.11 15.14
CA GLY A 35 -6.26 1.05 15.98
C GLY A 35 -5.67 -0.35 15.76
N LEU A 36 -4.64 -0.51 14.92
CA LEU A 36 -3.91 -1.77 14.73
C LEU A 36 -2.42 -1.61 15.08
N ALA A 37 -1.82 -2.65 15.65
CA ALA A 37 -0.37 -2.72 15.89
C ALA A 37 0.25 -3.83 15.04
N ALA A 38 1.36 -3.54 14.38
CA ALA A 38 2.11 -4.52 13.61
C ALA A 38 2.87 -5.44 14.57
N VAL A 39 2.79 -6.74 14.31
CA VAL A 39 3.51 -7.78 15.07
C VAL A 39 4.41 -8.57 14.13
N LYS A 40 5.65 -8.81 14.53
CA LYS A 40 6.64 -9.52 13.72
C LYS A 40 6.86 -10.94 14.24
N LYS A 41 6.95 -11.89 13.33
CA LYS A 41 7.36 -13.28 13.61
C LYS A 41 8.25 -13.79 12.48
N GLY A 42 9.53 -14.00 12.79
CA GLY A 42 10.57 -14.28 11.81
C GLY A 42 10.67 -13.13 10.80
N ASN A 43 10.47 -13.45 9.51
CA ASN A 43 10.52 -12.47 8.42
C ASN A 43 9.14 -11.96 8.00
N MET A 44 8.08 -12.32 8.73
CA MET A 44 6.70 -11.97 8.38
C MET A 44 6.10 -11.00 9.39
N TRP A 45 5.10 -10.26 8.93
CA TRP A 45 4.35 -9.31 9.73
C TRP A 45 2.87 -9.67 9.75
N GLY A 46 2.21 -9.46 10.88
CA GLY A 46 0.76 -9.48 11.02
C GLY A 46 0.29 -8.23 11.75
N PHE A 47 -1.02 -8.13 12.00
CA PHE A 47 -1.59 -7.04 12.79
C PHE A 47 -2.51 -7.55 13.87
N ILE A 48 -2.39 -6.93 15.05
CA ILE A 48 -3.30 -7.13 16.18
C ILE A 48 -4.18 -5.89 16.39
N ASN A 49 -5.39 -6.11 16.90
CA ASN A 49 -6.26 -5.03 17.37
C ASN A 49 -5.92 -4.61 18.81
N THR A 50 -6.66 -3.64 19.36
CA THR A 50 -6.49 -3.14 20.74
C THR A 50 -6.86 -4.16 21.82
N GLU A 51 -7.59 -5.21 21.47
CA GLU A 51 -7.97 -6.32 22.35
C GLU A 51 -6.89 -7.42 22.39
N GLY A 52 -5.89 -7.33 21.49
CA GLY A 52 -4.78 -8.27 21.37
C GLY A 52 -5.03 -9.40 20.35
N ASP A 53 -6.15 -9.39 19.66
CA ASP A 53 -6.49 -10.41 18.66
C ASP A 53 -5.74 -10.17 17.37
N LEU A 54 -5.23 -11.25 16.78
CA LEU A 54 -4.60 -11.24 15.46
C LEU A 54 -5.68 -11.08 14.37
N VAL A 55 -5.84 -9.85 13.87
CA VAL A 55 -6.84 -9.52 12.83
C VAL A 55 -6.32 -9.70 11.42
N ILE A 56 -5.01 -9.56 11.20
CA ILE A 56 -4.36 -9.86 9.93
C ILE A 56 -3.25 -10.86 10.21
N ASN A 57 -3.36 -12.04 9.59
CA ASN A 57 -2.39 -13.11 9.75
C ASN A 57 -1.01 -12.71 9.18
N PHE A 58 0.03 -13.45 9.60
CA PHE A 58 1.39 -13.23 9.17
C PHE A 58 1.54 -13.38 7.66
N ARG A 59 2.14 -12.37 7.04
CA ARG A 59 2.40 -12.26 5.61
C ARG A 59 3.73 -11.55 5.36
N ASP A 60 4.36 -11.84 4.23
CA ASP A 60 5.70 -11.39 3.86
C ASP A 60 5.73 -10.22 2.86
N ASP A 61 4.56 -9.84 2.34
CA ASP A 61 4.37 -8.78 1.35
C ASP A 61 4.10 -7.39 1.96
N LEU A 62 3.97 -7.28 3.28
CA LEU A 62 3.75 -6.00 3.98
C LEU A 62 4.99 -5.11 3.89
N VAL A 63 4.78 -3.86 3.46
CA VAL A 63 5.86 -2.88 3.29
C VAL A 63 6.04 -2.10 4.57
N THR A 64 7.27 -2.07 5.06
CA THR A 64 7.65 -1.34 6.26
C THR A 64 7.78 0.15 6.00
N THR A 65 7.40 0.95 6.98
CA THR A 65 7.55 2.40 6.98
C THR A 65 8.52 2.83 8.07
N ASP A 66 9.41 3.76 7.75
CA ASP A 66 10.27 4.40 8.74
C ASP A 66 9.45 5.39 9.58
N PHE A 67 9.38 5.13 10.88
CA PHE A 67 8.70 5.98 11.85
C PHE A 67 9.52 6.07 13.14
N LYS A 68 9.95 7.29 13.50
CA LYS A 68 10.74 7.55 14.73
C LYS A 68 11.94 6.60 14.90
N SER A 69 12.73 6.41 13.84
CA SER A 69 13.90 5.51 13.82
C SER A 69 13.60 4.01 13.99
N GLN A 70 12.34 3.63 13.81
CA GLN A 70 11.89 2.24 13.75
C GLN A 70 11.26 1.97 12.39
N ASN A 71 11.23 0.70 11.99
CA ASN A 71 10.77 0.29 10.66
C ASN A 71 9.79 -0.87 10.81
N TYR A 72 8.52 -0.61 10.50
CA TYR A 72 7.42 -1.58 10.59
C TYR A 72 6.26 -1.16 9.67
N PRO A 73 5.43 -2.09 9.19
CA PRO A 73 4.26 -1.74 8.40
C PRO A 73 3.24 -1.02 9.28
N ILE A 74 2.52 -0.06 8.70
CA ILE A 74 1.54 0.76 9.43
C ILE A 74 0.25 0.89 8.65
N PHE A 75 -0.85 1.06 9.35
CA PHE A 75 -2.08 1.58 8.77
C PHE A 75 -2.12 3.10 8.88
N LYS A 76 -2.46 3.76 7.78
CA LYS A 76 -2.86 5.16 7.73
C LYS A 76 -4.09 5.30 6.84
N ASN A 77 -5.09 6.05 7.29
CA ASN A 77 -6.36 6.20 6.60
C ASN A 77 -6.97 4.84 6.20
N ASN A 78 -6.91 3.85 7.10
CA ASN A 78 -7.42 2.49 6.87
C ASN A 78 -6.78 1.73 5.70
N ARG A 79 -5.57 2.12 5.27
CA ARG A 79 -4.79 1.41 4.24
C ARG A 79 -3.38 1.09 4.76
N CYS A 80 -2.86 -0.05 4.35
CA CYS A 80 -1.48 -0.46 4.60
C CYS A 80 -0.83 -0.89 3.28
N LEU A 81 0.44 -0.50 3.06
CA LEU A 81 1.15 -0.87 1.84
C LEU A 81 1.49 -2.36 1.82
N ILE A 82 1.31 -2.93 0.63
CA ILE A 82 1.85 -4.24 0.27
C ILE A 82 2.69 -4.12 -1.00
N SER A 83 3.54 -5.11 -1.23
CA SER A 83 4.35 -5.20 -2.43
C SER A 83 4.32 -6.60 -3.02
N ASP A 84 4.40 -6.69 -4.35
CA ASP A 84 4.50 -7.95 -5.07
C ASP A 84 5.55 -7.84 -6.17
N LYS A 85 6.28 -8.92 -6.43
CA LYS A 85 7.39 -8.92 -7.38
C LYS A 85 6.99 -9.67 -8.65
N LYS A 86 6.86 -8.95 -9.76
CA LYS A 86 6.50 -9.49 -11.08
C LYS A 86 7.66 -9.30 -12.03
N GLU A 87 8.12 -10.40 -12.63
CA GLU A 87 9.23 -10.41 -13.61
C GLU A 87 10.52 -9.73 -13.09
N GLY A 88 10.73 -9.74 -11.78
CA GLY A 88 11.89 -9.12 -11.13
C GLY A 88 11.71 -7.67 -10.72
N ILE A 89 10.56 -7.05 -11.03
CA ILE A 89 10.20 -5.67 -10.68
C ILE A 89 9.21 -5.70 -9.51
N THR A 90 9.44 -4.87 -8.50
CA THR A 90 8.53 -4.73 -7.36
C THR A 90 7.44 -3.72 -7.69
N TYR A 91 6.19 -4.11 -7.43
CA TYR A 91 5.01 -3.27 -7.54
C TYR A 91 4.36 -3.09 -6.18
N PHE A 92 3.67 -1.98 -5.98
CA PHE A 92 3.05 -1.62 -4.72
C PHE A 92 1.54 -1.49 -4.86
N GLY A 93 0.85 -1.88 -3.80
CA GLY A 93 -0.60 -1.84 -3.65
C GLY A 93 -0.98 -1.66 -2.18
N TYR A 94 -2.25 -1.86 -1.86
CA TYR A 94 -2.78 -1.59 -0.53
C TYR A 94 -3.83 -2.61 -0.08
N ILE A 95 -3.80 -2.91 1.21
CA ILE A 95 -4.83 -3.70 1.90
C ILE A 95 -5.66 -2.84 2.85
N ASN A 96 -6.87 -3.31 3.16
CA ASN A 96 -7.70 -2.77 4.24
C ASN A 96 -7.39 -3.44 5.60
N LYS A 97 -8.12 -3.05 6.64
CA LYS A 97 -7.96 -3.56 8.01
C LYS A 97 -8.41 -5.02 8.22
N SER A 98 -9.15 -5.63 7.28
CA SER A 98 -9.43 -7.07 7.27
C SER A 98 -8.34 -7.87 6.56
N GLY A 99 -7.34 -7.21 5.96
CA GLY A 99 -6.24 -7.85 5.23
C GLY A 99 -6.54 -8.10 3.75
N GLU A 100 -7.69 -7.66 3.26
CA GLU A 100 -8.09 -7.79 1.85
C GLU A 100 -7.39 -6.75 0.98
N THR A 101 -6.91 -7.18 -0.18
CA THR A 101 -6.31 -6.28 -1.18
C THR A 101 -7.38 -5.44 -1.86
N ILE A 102 -7.43 -4.15 -1.49
CA ILE A 102 -8.30 -3.16 -2.13
C ILE A 102 -7.66 -2.65 -3.41
N ILE A 103 -6.36 -2.35 -3.36
CA ILE A 103 -5.60 -1.85 -4.50
C ILE A 103 -4.51 -2.85 -4.81
N LYS A 104 -4.61 -3.48 -5.98
CA LYS A 104 -3.65 -4.51 -6.42
C LYS A 104 -2.25 -3.90 -6.57
N PRO A 105 -1.18 -4.68 -6.36
CA PRO A 105 0.17 -4.23 -6.64
C PRO A 105 0.40 -3.93 -8.13
N VAL A 106 0.27 -2.66 -8.50
CA VAL A 106 0.36 -2.17 -9.89
C VAL A 106 1.20 -0.90 -10.04
N PHE A 107 1.51 -0.20 -8.94
CA PHE A 107 2.33 1.01 -8.98
C PHE A 107 3.82 0.67 -8.85
N LEU A 108 4.70 1.40 -9.54
CA LEU A 108 6.14 1.17 -9.41
C LEU A 108 6.72 1.69 -8.09
N ASN A 109 6.04 2.64 -7.46
CA ASN A 109 6.32 3.14 -6.13
C ASN A 109 5.04 3.72 -5.54
N ALA A 110 4.96 3.76 -4.21
CA ALA A 110 3.77 4.18 -3.47
C ALA A 110 4.17 4.77 -2.12
N SER A 111 3.51 5.85 -1.71
CA SER A 111 3.59 6.38 -0.34
C SER A 111 2.51 5.76 0.54
N ASN A 112 2.69 5.84 1.86
CA ASN A 112 1.55 5.67 2.77
C ASN A 112 0.46 6.69 2.46
N PHE A 113 -0.78 6.32 2.77
CA PHE A 113 -1.87 7.26 2.77
C PHE A 113 -1.67 8.35 3.82
N LYS A 114 -2.11 9.55 3.48
CA LYS A 114 -2.19 10.72 4.35
C LYS A 114 -3.34 11.57 3.84
N ASP A 115 -4.26 11.94 4.72
CA ASP A 115 -5.42 12.79 4.36
C ASP A 115 -6.23 12.17 3.19
N ASP A 116 -6.52 10.86 3.31
CA ASP A 116 -7.26 10.02 2.35
C ASP A 116 -6.67 9.95 0.92
N THR A 117 -5.44 10.44 0.73
CA THR A 117 -4.72 10.34 -0.54
C THR A 117 -3.37 9.64 -0.39
N ALA A 118 -2.87 9.06 -1.47
CA ALA A 118 -1.51 8.55 -1.55
C ALA A 118 -0.84 8.97 -2.85
N LEU A 119 0.46 9.25 -2.78
CA LEU A 119 1.30 9.51 -3.93
C LEU A 119 1.81 8.19 -4.51
N VAL A 120 1.61 7.97 -5.80
CA VAL A 120 2.03 6.73 -6.47
C VAL A 120 2.68 7.02 -7.82
N ILE A 121 3.52 6.09 -8.26
CA ILE A 121 4.09 6.08 -9.62
C ILE A 121 3.24 5.16 -10.49
N LEU A 122 2.39 5.77 -11.32
CA LEU A 122 1.52 5.09 -12.27
C LEU A 122 2.25 4.90 -13.60
N VAL A 123 2.33 3.67 -14.09
CA VAL A 123 2.87 3.37 -15.41
C VAL A 123 1.75 3.31 -16.44
N VAL A 124 1.92 4.07 -17.51
CA VAL A 124 1.06 4.06 -18.69
C VAL A 124 1.81 3.38 -19.83
N LYS A 125 1.11 2.53 -20.55
CA LYS A 125 1.61 1.82 -21.73
C LYS A 125 1.01 2.46 -22.97
N ASP A 126 1.86 3.02 -23.81
CA ASP A 126 1.48 3.61 -25.08
C ASP A 126 1.86 2.68 -26.23
N THR A 127 0.96 2.51 -27.20
CA THR A 127 1.30 1.86 -28.47
C THR A 127 1.79 2.94 -29.42
N ILE A 128 3.08 2.91 -29.77
CA ILE A 128 3.71 3.94 -30.58
C ILE A 128 3.86 3.57 -32.05
N GLY A 129 3.51 2.33 -32.41
CA GLY A 129 3.46 1.90 -33.79
C GLY A 129 3.40 0.38 -33.94
N HIS A 130 3.53 -0.07 -35.18
CA HIS A 130 3.65 -1.47 -35.54
C HIS A 130 4.84 -1.63 -36.49
N ASN A 131 5.66 -2.67 -36.26
CA ASN A 131 6.74 -3.05 -37.14
C ASN A 131 6.23 -4.17 -38.05
N ASP A 132 5.91 -3.83 -39.30
CA ASP A 132 5.35 -4.77 -40.28
C ASP A 132 6.31 -5.93 -40.60
N ILE A 133 7.61 -5.66 -40.67
CA ILE A 133 8.63 -6.66 -41.01
C ILE A 133 8.71 -7.75 -39.93
N LEU A 134 8.63 -7.34 -38.66
CA LEU A 134 8.68 -8.25 -37.51
C LEU A 134 7.30 -8.74 -37.08
N ASN A 135 6.22 -8.19 -37.65
CA ASN A 135 4.83 -8.37 -37.22
C ASN A 135 4.67 -8.14 -35.70
N LYS A 136 5.21 -7.02 -35.19
CA LYS A 136 5.23 -6.70 -33.76
C LYS A 136 4.76 -5.29 -33.47
N THR A 137 3.87 -5.16 -32.51
CA THR A 137 3.49 -3.87 -31.94
C THR A 137 4.64 -3.29 -31.13
N VAL A 138 4.99 -2.03 -31.41
CA VAL A 138 5.99 -1.28 -30.66
C VAL A 138 5.28 -0.50 -29.57
N ILE A 139 5.72 -0.70 -28.34
CA ILE A 139 5.13 -0.08 -27.15
C ILE A 139 6.19 0.75 -26.42
N SER A 140 5.74 1.84 -25.81
CA SER A 140 6.53 2.63 -24.87
C SER A 140 5.87 2.55 -23.50
N HIS A 141 6.68 2.51 -22.44
CA HIS A 141 6.18 2.69 -21.09
C HIS A 141 6.65 4.04 -20.59
N ASN A 142 5.72 4.76 -20.01
CA ASN A 142 5.92 6.04 -19.38
C ASN A 142 5.34 5.98 -17.97
N TYR A 143 5.86 6.77 -17.05
CA TYR A 143 5.22 6.90 -15.74
C TYR A 143 4.95 8.35 -15.37
N PHE A 144 3.97 8.50 -14.50
CA PHE A 144 3.54 9.74 -13.89
C PHE A 144 3.51 9.59 -12.38
N GLU A 145 3.84 10.67 -11.68
CA GLU A 145 3.54 10.79 -10.26
C GLU A 145 2.12 11.32 -10.11
N VAL A 146 1.26 10.57 -9.43
CA VAL A 146 -0.17 10.86 -9.32
C VAL A 146 -0.65 10.69 -7.89
N LEU A 147 -1.72 11.40 -7.53
CA LEU A 147 -2.49 11.15 -6.32
C LEU A 147 -3.60 10.14 -6.61
N ILE A 148 -3.81 9.22 -5.67
CA ILE A 148 -4.95 8.30 -5.66
C ILE A 148 -5.79 8.48 -4.41
N ASN A 149 -7.10 8.20 -4.50
CA ASN A 149 -7.98 8.07 -3.33
C ASN A 149 -7.88 6.65 -2.71
N THR A 150 -8.64 6.40 -1.65
CA THR A 150 -8.58 5.12 -0.90
C THR A 150 -9.09 3.92 -1.70
N GLU A 151 -9.84 4.16 -2.76
CA GLU A 151 -10.37 3.21 -3.73
C GLU A 151 -9.34 2.89 -4.85
N GLY A 152 -8.26 3.67 -4.93
CA GLY A 152 -7.20 3.53 -5.93
C GLY A 152 -7.46 4.28 -7.23
N GLU A 153 -8.47 5.15 -7.26
CA GLU A 153 -8.77 6.00 -8.41
C GLU A 153 -7.82 7.20 -8.44
N THR A 154 -7.28 7.50 -9.61
CA THR A 154 -6.41 8.66 -9.81
C THR A 154 -7.19 9.95 -9.70
N THR A 155 -6.79 10.83 -8.77
CA THR A 155 -7.42 12.14 -8.57
C THR A 155 -6.65 13.26 -9.29
N HIS A 156 -5.31 13.24 -9.24
CA HIS A 156 -4.49 14.31 -9.82
C HIS A 156 -3.19 13.78 -10.44
N TYR A 157 -2.78 14.34 -11.57
CA TYR A 157 -1.46 14.14 -12.15
C TYR A 157 -0.53 15.27 -11.71
N LEU A 158 0.55 14.94 -10.99
CA LEU A 158 1.46 15.94 -10.43
C LEU A 158 2.60 16.30 -11.40
N THR A 159 2.98 15.34 -12.24
CA THR A 159 3.93 15.53 -13.33
C THR A 159 3.19 15.61 -14.66
N PRO A 160 3.21 16.76 -15.38
CA PRO A 160 2.50 16.90 -16.65
C PRO A 160 3.18 16.13 -17.79
N ASN A 161 4.51 15.97 -17.71
CA ASN A 161 5.28 15.28 -18.74
C ASN A 161 5.53 13.82 -18.31
N PRO A 162 5.27 12.84 -19.20
CA PRO A 162 5.62 11.45 -18.95
C PRO A 162 7.12 11.29 -18.81
N LYS A 163 7.56 10.50 -17.81
CA LYS A 163 8.95 10.04 -17.73
C LYS A 163 9.05 8.65 -18.35
N HIS A 164 9.89 8.51 -19.37
CA HIS A 164 10.08 7.23 -20.05
C HIS A 164 10.72 6.21 -19.12
N ILE A 165 10.30 4.94 -19.24
CA ILE A 165 10.88 3.83 -18.50
C ILE A 165 10.90 2.55 -19.33
N THR A 166 11.97 1.76 -19.18
CA THR A 166 12.04 0.41 -19.72
C THR A 166 11.71 -0.59 -18.61
N LEU A 167 10.53 -1.22 -18.67
CA LEU A 167 10.10 -2.22 -17.69
C LEU A 167 10.82 -3.55 -17.89
N SER A 168 11.99 -3.68 -17.28
CA SER A 168 12.70 -4.96 -17.17
C SER A 168 13.58 -4.94 -15.93
N LYS A 169 13.73 -6.09 -15.27
CA LYS A 169 14.62 -6.26 -14.10
C LYS A 169 16.06 -5.77 -14.30
N ASN A 170 16.51 -5.70 -15.57
CA ASN A 170 17.85 -5.22 -15.91
C ASN A 170 17.95 -3.69 -15.80
N PHE A 171 16.84 -2.99 -16.00
CA PHE A 171 16.75 -1.53 -16.00
C PHE A 171 16.09 -0.98 -14.72
N VAL A 172 15.07 -1.67 -14.21
CA VAL A 172 14.37 -1.32 -12.97
C VAL A 172 14.86 -2.25 -11.85
N LYS A 173 16.02 -1.92 -11.27
CA LYS A 173 16.58 -2.65 -10.13
C LYS A 173 15.96 -2.24 -8.80
N GLN A 174 15.54 -0.98 -8.70
CA GLN A 174 14.91 -0.39 -7.53
C GLN A 174 13.71 0.46 -7.98
N PRO A 175 12.70 0.64 -7.11
CA PRO A 175 11.60 1.57 -7.36
C PRO A 175 12.12 2.98 -7.71
N PRO A 176 11.60 3.62 -8.77
CA PRO A 176 11.90 5.01 -9.04
C PRO A 176 11.50 5.88 -7.84
N GLN A 177 12.35 6.83 -7.47
CA GLN A 177 12.08 7.72 -6.35
C GLN A 177 11.12 8.83 -6.77
N PHE A 178 10.30 9.30 -5.84
CA PHE A 178 9.44 10.46 -6.09
C PHE A 178 10.29 11.71 -6.32
N THR A 179 9.93 12.47 -7.35
CA THR A 179 10.39 13.84 -7.55
C THR A 179 9.40 14.86 -6.98
N THR A 180 8.23 14.40 -6.52
CA THR A 180 7.22 15.23 -5.87
C THR A 180 7.27 15.08 -4.35
N GLN A 181 7.10 16.20 -3.66
CA GLN A 181 6.88 16.26 -2.23
C GLN A 181 5.55 16.99 -1.96
N LEU A 182 4.63 16.33 -1.27
CA LEU A 182 3.40 16.96 -0.79
C LEU A 182 3.71 17.86 0.40
N LEU A 183 3.29 19.12 0.33
CA LEU A 183 3.51 20.13 1.36
C LEU A 183 2.26 20.33 2.23
N SER A 184 1.08 20.33 1.59
CA SER A 184 -0.24 20.34 2.23
C SER A 184 -1.30 19.79 1.27
N ASP A 185 -2.55 19.72 1.71
CA ASP A 185 -3.68 19.16 0.96
C ASP A 185 -3.85 19.76 -0.44
N ASN A 186 -3.44 21.03 -0.64
CA ASN A 186 -3.58 21.75 -1.90
C ASN A 186 -2.23 22.24 -2.47
N LEU A 187 -1.09 21.79 -1.92
CA LEU A 187 0.23 22.32 -2.28
C LEU A 187 1.27 21.20 -2.37
N PHE A 188 2.04 21.20 -3.45
CA PHE A 188 3.13 20.25 -3.67
C PHE A 188 4.34 20.92 -4.33
N ALA A 189 5.51 20.36 -4.13
CA ALA A 189 6.74 20.75 -4.80
C ALA A 189 7.19 19.63 -5.72
N VAL A 190 7.63 19.97 -6.94
CA VAL A 190 8.20 19.02 -7.91
C VAL A 190 9.63 19.41 -8.18
N TRP A 191 10.54 18.44 -8.10
CA TRP A 191 11.93 18.58 -8.54
C TRP A 191 12.02 18.45 -10.06
N THR A 192 12.52 19.49 -10.69
CA THR A 192 12.61 19.62 -12.15
C THR A 192 13.97 19.18 -12.69
N ASP A 193 14.05 18.99 -14.00
CA ASP A 193 15.28 18.56 -14.68
C ASP A 193 16.40 19.61 -14.59
N ASP A 194 16.09 20.88 -14.32
CA ASP A 194 17.07 21.94 -14.05
C ASP A 194 17.54 21.98 -12.58
N GLU A 195 17.30 20.89 -11.83
CA GLU A 195 17.70 20.69 -10.43
C GLU A 195 17.16 21.75 -9.47
N LYS A 196 15.89 22.11 -9.65
CA LYS A 196 15.19 23.09 -8.79
C LYS A 196 13.84 22.56 -8.33
N TRP A 197 13.35 23.15 -7.24
CA TRP A 197 11.98 22.93 -6.77
C TRP A 197 11.03 23.93 -7.41
N VAL A 198 9.92 23.43 -7.96
CA VAL A 198 8.79 24.24 -8.37
C VAL A 198 7.59 23.90 -7.49
N ILE A 199 7.05 24.92 -6.81
CA ILE A 199 5.85 24.77 -5.98
C ILE A 199 4.61 25.00 -6.84
N LYS A 200 3.65 24.09 -6.76
CA LYS A 200 2.39 24.11 -7.50
C LYS A 200 1.22 23.89 -6.55
N LYS A 201 0.06 24.43 -6.93
CA LYS A 201 -1.21 24.15 -6.27
C LYS A 201 -1.90 23.01 -6.98
N LEU A 202 -2.67 22.24 -6.23
CA LEU A 202 -3.67 21.33 -6.81
C LEU A 202 -4.85 22.21 -7.26
N GLU A 203 -5.15 22.16 -8.55
CA GLU A 203 -6.26 22.90 -9.18
C GLU A 203 -7.54 22.06 -9.20
#